data_AF-A0A7C5EMP8-F1
#
_entry.id   AF-A0A7C5EMP8-F1
#
_cell.length_a   1.000
_cell.length_b   1.000
_cell.length_c   1.000
_cell.angle_alpha   90.00
_cell.angle_beta   90.00
_cell.angle_gamma   90.00
#
_symmetry.space_group_name_H-M   'P 1'
#
loop_
_entity.id
_entity.type
_entity.pdbx_description
1 polymer ?
#
loop_
_entity_poly.entity_id
_entity_poly.type
_entity_poly.pdbx_seq_one_letter_code
_entity_poly.pdbx_strand_id
1 'polypeptide(L)'
;MQVLSDHLSRRDFLKAAGALAASAAVCPHLLDAEQFADRSPHEARYYDVLDGNAVRCGLCPWGCVVPDGGRGRCGVRENRGGRYFSLVYGFPVALNNDPIEKKPFFHV
;
A
#
# COMPACT_ATOMS: atom_id res chain seq x y z
N MET A 1 -15.77 -26.26 -27.79
CA MET A 1 -15.37 -24.92 -27.32
C MET A 1 -13.91 -24.74 -27.69
N GLN A 2 -13.64 -24.21 -28.88
CA GLN A 2 -12.30 -24.12 -29.46
C GLN A 2 -11.50 -23.04 -28.73
N VAL A 3 -10.38 -23.43 -28.15
CA VAL A 3 -9.42 -22.54 -27.51
C VAL A 3 -8.72 -21.76 -28.63
N LEU A 4 -8.98 -20.45 -28.70
CA LEU A 4 -8.33 -19.52 -29.62
C LEU A 4 -6.81 -19.67 -29.52
N SER A 5 -6.21 -20.10 -30.62
CA SER A 5 -4.76 -20.13 -30.80
C SER A 5 -4.35 -18.88 -31.57
N ASP A 6 -4.44 -17.72 -30.93
CA ASP A 6 -3.96 -16.47 -31.52
C ASP A 6 -2.45 -16.37 -31.32
N HIS A 7 -1.70 -16.95 -32.26
CA HIS A 7 -0.28 -16.65 -32.42
C HIS A 7 -0.14 -15.19 -32.87
N LEU A 8 -0.02 -14.27 -31.90
CA LEU A 8 0.35 -12.88 -32.15
C LEU A 8 1.63 -12.83 -32.98
N SER A 9 1.52 -12.37 -34.23
CA SER A 9 2.68 -12.19 -35.08
C SER A 9 3.51 -10.99 -34.60
N ARG A 10 4.83 -10.99 -34.88
CA ARG A 10 5.72 -9.86 -34.52
C ARG A 10 5.20 -8.52 -35.05
N ARG A 11 4.53 -8.52 -36.21
CA ARG A 11 3.95 -7.31 -36.80
C ARG A 11 2.71 -6.82 -36.03
N ASP A 12 1.89 -7.75 -35.56
CA ASP A 12 0.69 -7.41 -34.78
C ASP A 12 1.07 -6.91 -33.38
N PHE A 13 2.10 -7.50 -32.78
CA PHE A 13 2.70 -7.00 -31.55
C PHE A 13 3.24 -5.57 -31.69
N LEU A 14 4.00 -5.28 -32.76
CA LEU A 14 4.56 -3.94 -33.01
C LEU A 14 3.46 -2.90 -33.26
N LYS A 15 2.38 -3.25 -33.97
CA LYS A 15 1.23 -2.36 -34.17
C LYS A 15 0.49 -2.09 -32.86
N ALA A 16 0.24 -3.12 -32.05
CA ALA A 16 -0.43 -2.98 -30.76
C ALA A 16 0.40 -2.15 -29.76
N ALA A 17 1.72 -2.40 -29.69
CA ALA A 17 2.64 -1.63 -28.85
C ALA A 17 2.73 -0.16 -29.28
N GLY A 18 2.81 0.10 -30.59
CA GLY A 18 2.81 1.47 -31.12
C GLY A 18 1.52 2.23 -30.83
N ALA A 19 0.36 1.56 -30.92
CA ALA A 19 -0.93 2.17 -30.58
C ALA A 19 -1.05 2.51 -29.08
N LEU A 20 -0.54 1.64 -28.20
CA LEU A 20 -0.53 1.87 -26.75
C LEU A 20 0.43 3.01 -26.35
N ALA A 21 1.57 3.14 -27.03
CA ALA A 21 2.51 4.24 -26.82
C ALA A 21 1.92 5.59 -27.29
N ALA A 22 1.17 5.57 -28.40
CA ALA A 22 0.50 6.77 -28.91
C ALA A 22 -0.65 7.22 -27.98
N SER A 23 -1.40 6.31 -27.38
CA SER A 23 -2.47 6.65 -26.43
C SER A 23 -1.93 7.24 -25.12
N ALA A 24 -0.77 6.77 -24.64
CA ALA A 24 -0.08 7.36 -23.49
C ALA A 24 0.43 8.80 -23.76
N ALA A 25 0.77 9.13 -25.01
CA ALA A 25 1.20 10.48 -25.39
C ALA A 25 0.03 11.48 -25.51
N VAL A 26 -1.17 11.00 -25.87
CA VAL A 26 -2.38 11.83 -26.03
C VAL A 26 -3.13 12.02 -24.71
N CYS A 27 -3.11 11.02 -23.84
CA CYS A 27 -3.63 11.09 -22.48
C CYS A 27 -2.50 10.75 -21.50
N PRO A 28 -1.64 11.72 -21.11
CA PRO A 28 -0.55 11.48 -20.16
C PRO A 28 -1.07 10.89 -18.84
N HIS A 29 -2.32 11.21 -18.47
CA HIS A 29 -2.98 10.71 -17.27
C HIS A 29 -3.48 9.26 -17.34
N LEU A 30 -3.47 8.61 -18.51
CA LEU A 30 -3.93 7.22 -18.67
C LEU A 30 -3.00 6.22 -17.95
N LEU A 31 -1.77 6.64 -17.63
CA LEU A 31 -0.77 5.89 -16.87
C LEU A 31 -0.48 6.50 -15.49
N ASP A 32 -1.35 7.40 -15.00
CA ASP A 32 -1.17 8.00 -13.67
C ASP A 32 -1.38 6.94 -12.59
N ALA A 33 -0.31 6.21 -12.28
CA ALA A 33 -0.12 5.53 -11.01
C ALA A 33 0.06 6.52 -9.85
N GLU A 34 -0.01 7.83 -10.12
CA GLU A 34 0.29 8.91 -9.18
C GLU A 34 -0.83 9.17 -8.16
N GLN A 35 -2.03 8.61 -8.33
CA GLN A 35 -3.14 8.81 -7.37
C GLN A 35 -2.87 8.23 -5.97
N PHE A 36 -1.86 7.38 -5.81
CA PHE A 36 -1.46 6.86 -4.51
C PHE A 36 -0.20 7.54 -3.94
N ALA A 37 0.29 8.66 -4.49
CA ALA A 37 1.59 9.19 -4.10
C ALA A 37 1.61 10.05 -2.81
N ASP A 38 0.46 10.45 -2.24
CA ASP A 38 0.46 11.26 -1.02
C ASP A 38 0.92 10.45 0.21
N ARG A 39 2.23 10.44 0.45
CA ARG A 39 2.86 9.89 1.66
C ARG A 39 2.93 10.93 2.77
N SER A 40 1.85 11.68 2.99
CA SER A 40 1.77 12.60 4.10
C SER A 40 2.03 11.83 5.41
N PRO A 41 3.02 12.25 6.23
CA PRO A 41 3.39 11.52 7.42
C PRO A 41 2.23 11.55 8.43
N HIS A 42 1.58 10.40 8.60
CA HIS A 42 0.49 10.27 9.55
C HIS A 42 1.03 9.84 10.92
N GLU A 43 0.82 10.67 11.93
CA GLU A 43 1.21 10.35 13.31
C GLU A 43 0.44 9.12 13.81
N ALA A 44 1.15 8.18 14.41
CA ALA A 44 0.57 6.99 15.03
C ALA A 44 -0.13 7.39 16.33
N ARG A 45 -1.21 6.70 16.67
CA ARG A 45 -1.91 6.87 17.95
C ARG A 45 -1.45 5.80 18.94
N TYR A 46 -1.72 6.02 20.23
CA TYR A 46 -1.50 5.05 21.31
C TYR A 46 -0.02 4.68 21.51
N TYR A 47 0.79 5.71 21.75
CA TYR A 47 2.17 5.58 22.19
C TYR A 47 2.46 6.59 23.29
N ASP A 48 3.40 6.26 24.17
CA ASP A 48 3.91 7.15 25.19
C ASP A 48 5.32 7.61 24.79
N VAL A 49 5.63 8.89 25.02
CA VAL A 49 6.98 9.42 24.85
C VAL A 49 7.78 9.11 26.12
N LEU A 50 8.99 8.60 25.94
CA LEU A 50 9.96 8.31 26.99
C LEU A 50 11.15 9.27 26.91
N ASP A 51 12.04 9.20 27.90
CA ASP A 51 13.27 9.97 27.91
C ASP A 51 14.17 9.69 26.69
N GLY A 52 14.94 10.69 26.27
CA GLY A 52 15.88 10.56 25.15
C GLY A 52 15.19 10.34 23.79
N ASN A 53 14.01 10.93 23.58
CA ASN A 53 13.20 10.81 22.37
C ASN A 53 12.79 9.37 22.05
N ALA A 54 12.85 8.43 22.98
CA ALA A 54 12.31 7.10 22.77
C ALA A 54 10.77 7.11 22.88
N VAL A 55 10.11 6.12 22.27
CA VAL A 55 8.66 5.96 22.37
C VAL A 55 8.29 4.54 22.76
N ARG A 56 7.23 4.37 23.55
CA ARG A 56 6.64 3.05 23.86
C ARG A 56 5.34 2.89 23.10
N CYS A 57 5.29 1.92 22.20
CA CYS A 57 4.09 1.61 21.41
C CYS A 57 3.11 0.75 22.23
N GLY A 58 1.88 1.23 22.43
CA GLY A 58 0.79 0.53 23.13
C GLY A 58 -0.22 -0.18 22.22
N LEU A 59 -0.01 -0.18 20.89
CA LEU A 59 -0.97 -0.69 19.92
C LEU A 59 -1.07 -2.21 19.85
N CYS A 60 0.02 -2.92 20.15
CA CYS A 60 0.09 -4.37 20.05
C CYS A 60 0.72 -4.94 21.34
N PRO A 61 0.49 -6.22 21.67
CA PRO A 61 0.95 -6.80 22.93
C PRO A 61 2.47 -6.85 23.09
N TRP A 62 3.23 -6.57 22.02
CA TRP A 62 4.69 -6.50 22.09
C TRP A 62 5.21 -5.31 22.90
N GLY A 63 4.44 -4.23 23.05
CA GLY A 63 4.85 -3.09 23.88
C GLY A 63 6.20 -2.47 23.49
N CYS A 64 6.52 -2.41 22.19
CA CYS A 64 7.88 -2.07 21.73
C CYS A 64 8.33 -0.71 22.25
N VAL A 65 9.52 -0.66 22.87
CA VAL A 65 10.26 0.58 23.12
C VAL A 65 11.15 0.86 21.91
N VAL A 66 10.93 1.99 21.25
CA VAL A 66 11.55 2.33 19.97
C VAL A 66 12.42 3.59 20.18
N PRO A 67 13.75 3.50 20.03
CA PRO A 67 14.63 4.66 20.12
C PRO A 67 14.38 5.64 18.97
N ASP A 68 14.91 6.85 19.06
CA ASP A 68 14.82 7.83 17.97
C ASP A 68 15.42 7.29 16.66
N GLY A 69 14.76 7.58 15.54
CA GLY A 69 15.06 7.00 14.22
C GLY A 69 14.73 5.51 14.08
N GLY A 70 14.31 4.85 15.16
CA GLY A 70 14.04 3.42 15.19
C GLY A 70 12.66 3.05 14.65
N ARG A 71 12.47 1.74 14.42
CA ARG A 71 11.17 1.15 14.06
C ARG A 71 10.77 0.08 15.06
N GLY A 72 9.46 -0.06 15.25
CA GLY A 72 8.93 -1.15 16.06
C GLY A 72 9.06 -2.51 15.36
N ARG A 73 8.78 -3.60 16.08
CA ARG A 73 8.83 -4.98 15.55
C ARG A 73 7.97 -5.18 14.29
N CYS A 74 6.89 -4.42 14.15
CA CYS A 74 6.01 -4.47 12.99
C CYS A 74 6.63 -3.92 11.69
N GLY A 75 7.73 -3.15 11.76
CA GLY A 75 8.38 -2.52 10.61
C GLY A 75 7.62 -1.36 9.95
N VAL A 76 6.35 -1.17 10.27
CA VAL A 76 5.44 -0.19 9.62
C VAL A 76 5.26 1.12 10.41
N ARG A 77 5.97 1.29 11.53
CA ARG A 77 5.94 2.52 12.33
C ARG A 77 7.34 2.92 12.78
N GLU A 78 7.61 4.21 12.73
CA GLU A 78 8.93 4.80 12.92
C GLU A 78 8.87 5.97 13.90
N ASN A 79 9.87 6.05 14.78
CA ASN A 79 10.04 7.16 15.69
C ASN A 79 10.91 8.23 15.05
N ARG A 80 10.45 9.48 15.05
CA ARG A 80 11.15 10.65 14.52
C ARG A 80 11.12 11.77 15.54
N GLY A 81 12.21 11.95 16.27
CA GLY A 81 12.37 12.98 17.30
C GLY A 81 11.38 12.84 18.45
N GLY A 82 11.07 11.61 18.89
CA GLY A 82 10.11 11.35 19.96
C GLY A 82 8.64 11.35 19.52
N ARG A 83 8.38 11.52 18.21
CA ARG A 83 7.03 11.38 17.63
C ARG A 83 6.95 10.12 16.79
N TYR A 84 5.89 9.35 16.97
CA TYR A 84 5.74 8.06 16.30
C TYR A 84 4.84 8.19 15.07
N PHE A 85 5.27 7.69 13.91
CA PHE A 85 4.58 7.82 12.63
C PHE A 85 4.26 6.46 12.02
N SER A 86 3.14 6.36 11.30
CA SER A 86 2.82 5.20 10.47
C SER A 86 3.34 5.39 9.05
N LEU A 87 3.98 4.36 8.51
CA LEU A 87 4.53 4.35 7.15
C LEU A 87 3.55 3.83 6.09
N VAL A 88 2.41 3.29 6.53
CA VAL A 88 1.45 2.57 5.67
C VAL A 88 0.00 3.05 5.89
N TYR A 89 -0.19 4.18 6.56
CA TYR A 89 -1.52 4.73 6.79
C TYR A 89 -2.15 5.19 5.47
N GLY A 90 -3.32 4.65 5.12
CA GLY A 90 -3.97 4.90 3.84
C GLY A 90 -3.43 4.07 2.67
N PHE A 91 -2.53 3.11 2.93
CA PHE A 91 -1.88 2.28 1.91
C PHE A 91 -2.21 0.79 2.06
N PRO A 92 -3.43 0.35 1.68
CA PRO A 92 -3.79 -1.06 1.68
C PRO A 92 -3.00 -1.81 0.58
N VAL A 93 -2.52 -3.01 0.90
CA VAL A 93 -1.82 -3.89 -0.07
C VAL A 93 -2.81 -4.60 -0.99
N ALA A 94 -4.04 -4.81 -0.54
CA ALA A 94 -5.12 -5.41 -1.30
C ALA A 94 -6.46 -4.77 -0.91
N LEU A 95 -7.32 -4.57 -1.90
CA LEU A 95 -8.69 -4.10 -1.73
C LEU A 95 -9.61 -5.12 -2.40
N ASN A 96 -10.56 -5.65 -1.63
CA ASN A 96 -11.55 -6.60 -2.09
C ASN A 96 -12.94 -6.06 -1.74
N ASN A 97 -13.81 -5.96 -2.75
CA ASN A 97 -15.23 -5.70 -2.52
C ASN A 97 -15.92 -7.05 -2.26
N ASP A 98 -15.81 -7.53 -1.03
CA ASP A 98 -16.44 -8.78 -0.62
C ASP A 98 -17.90 -8.51 -0.19
N PRO A 99 -18.83 -9.45 -0.45
CA PRO A 99 -20.17 -9.37 0.12
C PRO A 99 -20.11 -9.34 1.65
N ILE A 100 -21.19 -8.86 2.28
CA ILE A 100 -21.30 -8.71 3.75
C ILE A 100 -20.91 -10.01 4.49
N GLU A 101 -21.08 -11.17 3.86
CA GLU A 101 -20.72 -12.46 4.41
C GLU A 101 -19.75 -13.24 3.49
N LYS A 102 -18.49 -13.34 3.93
CA LYS A 102 -17.39 -14.01 3.20
C LYS A 102 -17.09 -15.42 3.73
N LYS A 103 -17.33 -15.65 5.02
CA LYS A 103 -17.22 -16.96 5.70
C LYS A 103 -18.62 -17.44 6.04
N PRO A 104 -18.90 -18.76 5.94
CA PRO A 104 -20.24 -19.27 6.17
C PRO A 104 -20.62 -19.06 7.62
N PHE A 105 -21.50 -18.10 7.86
CA PHE A 105 -22.19 -17.91 9.11
C PHE A 105 -23.69 -17.98 8.81
N PHE A 106 -24.11 -19.15 8.32
CA PHE A 106 -25.53 -19.50 8.19
C PHE A 106 -26.19 -19.12 9.51
N HIS A 107 -26.92 -18.01 9.48
CA HIS A 107 -27.47 -17.37 10.66
C HIS A 107 -28.23 -18.40 11.49
N VAL A 108 -27.89 -18.48 12.78
CA VAL A 108 -28.67 -19.21 13.81
C VAL A 108 -30.03 -18.55 13.97
#